data_AF-A0A8S4B3H7-F1
#
_entry.id   AF-A0A8S4B3H7-F1
#
_cell.length_a   1.000
_cell.length_b   1.000
_cell.length_c   1.000
_cell.angle_alpha   90.00
_cell.angle_beta   90.00
_cell.angle_gamma   90.00
#
_symmetry.space_group_name_H-M   'P 1'
#
loop_
_entity.id
_entity.type
_entity.pdbx_description
1 polymer ?
#
loop_
_entity_poly.entity_id
_entity_poly.type
_entity_poly.pdbx_seq_one_letter_code
_entity_poly.pdbx_strand_id
1 'polypeptide(L)'
;MADNQSEVALLFKKNKLSLEARRVSNIVEKCINEVEAAAALPCIHRIYASSNVVDSDLSKALEAHQLLKEKLEKNDSLKQESAELHGAKGEDARKTHSAQLEKDIKRSVRNVIRCFRANPNALVSIKAALDVELGESESNLIKTLQMFHNHTIERLFRLDEEPQPSSPSFRNVENLILHEKQSLTHLKEKNEWLTLQISEREREIRHLEKDLGNIREENLPALQDKQAQQNMKILSTKLSSLQKEADELSLQLNSLMLENKQAERVLQEKNKMLETEIENLIQTFDGQMEEIEAKLELNEREYEKEQEEVKKLEELFPALERDCNKIQEKRRLAEEKRIRETRELELKTKAAIVIQAWWRGYSIRKTLKNKGKKKKGKKGKGKRKK
;
A
#
# COMPACT_ATOMS: atom_id res chain seq x y z
N MET A 1 31.66 -32.25 -17.94
CA MET A 1 33.06 -32.75 -18.00
C MET A 1 33.99 -31.92 -18.91
N ALA A 2 33.47 -31.06 -19.80
CA ALA A 2 34.29 -30.20 -20.65
C ALA A 2 34.80 -28.91 -19.94
N ASP A 3 34.04 -28.34 -18.98
CA ASP A 3 34.45 -27.11 -18.28
C ASP A 3 35.70 -27.27 -17.40
N ASN A 4 35.85 -28.40 -16.70
CA ASN A 4 37.01 -28.65 -15.84
C ASN A 4 38.33 -28.81 -16.61
N GLN A 5 38.31 -29.08 -17.93
CA GLN A 5 39.52 -29.16 -18.75
C GLN A 5 40.00 -27.78 -19.24
N SER A 6 39.08 -26.81 -19.41
CA SER A 6 39.38 -25.44 -19.79
C SER A 6 40.07 -24.66 -18.66
N GLU A 7 39.57 -24.82 -17.44
CA GLU A 7 40.11 -24.16 -16.24
C GLU A 7 41.55 -24.62 -15.92
N VAL A 8 41.83 -25.91 -16.07
CA VAL A 8 43.17 -26.49 -15.84
C VAL A 8 44.17 -26.03 -16.92
N ALA A 9 43.74 -25.90 -18.17
CA ALA A 9 44.57 -25.38 -19.26
C ALA A 9 44.90 -23.89 -19.08
N LEU A 10 43.96 -23.10 -18.54
CA LEU A 10 44.17 -21.68 -18.21
C LEU A 10 45.14 -21.50 -17.04
N LEU A 11 45.04 -22.31 -15.99
CA LEU A 11 45.98 -22.31 -14.87
C LEU A 11 47.41 -22.67 -15.31
N PHE A 12 47.54 -23.64 -16.23
CA PHE A 12 48.84 -24.04 -16.79
C PHE A 12 49.46 -22.96 -17.67
N LYS A 13 48.65 -22.27 -18.49
CA LYS A 13 49.07 -21.07 -19.24
C LYS A 13 49.42 -19.93 -18.28
N LYS A 14 48.64 -19.69 -17.21
CA LYS A 14 48.89 -18.60 -16.24
C LYS A 14 50.26 -18.68 -15.55
N ASN A 15 50.75 -19.90 -15.31
CA ASN A 15 52.05 -20.15 -14.68
C ASN A 15 53.26 -19.88 -15.59
N LYS A 16 53.08 -19.84 -16.92
CA LYS A 16 54.13 -19.56 -17.91
C LYS A 16 54.19 -18.10 -18.37
N LEU A 17 53.29 -17.24 -17.88
CA LEU A 17 53.27 -15.81 -18.20
C LEU A 17 54.39 -15.03 -17.48
N SER A 18 54.88 -13.97 -18.12
CA SER A 18 55.74 -12.95 -17.48
C SER A 18 55.07 -12.31 -16.27
N LEU A 19 55.86 -11.68 -15.40
CA LEU A 19 55.38 -11.16 -14.10
C LEU A 19 54.34 -10.04 -14.29
N GLU A 20 54.53 -9.21 -15.31
CA GLU A 20 53.62 -8.15 -15.76
C GLU A 20 52.34 -8.73 -16.36
N ALA A 21 52.45 -9.75 -17.22
CA ALA A 21 51.30 -10.41 -17.84
C ALA A 21 50.42 -11.13 -16.80
N ARG A 22 51.04 -11.69 -15.75
CA ARG A 22 50.32 -12.28 -14.59
C ARG A 22 49.58 -11.22 -13.77
N ARG A 23 50.16 -10.03 -13.58
CA ARG A 23 49.50 -8.90 -12.88
C ARG A 23 48.25 -8.45 -13.63
N VAL A 24 48.33 -8.28 -14.95
CA VAL A 24 47.19 -7.91 -15.79
C VAL A 24 46.09 -8.97 -15.71
N SER A 25 46.45 -10.25 -15.83
CA SER A 25 45.50 -11.37 -15.70
C SER A 25 44.76 -11.37 -14.36
N ASN A 26 45.48 -11.14 -13.25
CA ASN A 26 44.90 -11.10 -11.91
C ASN A 26 43.96 -9.89 -11.68
N ILE A 27 44.21 -8.75 -12.33
CA ILE A 27 43.34 -7.57 -12.22
C ILE A 27 42.00 -7.85 -12.93
N VAL A 28 42.05 -8.41 -14.14
CA VAL A 28 40.86 -8.75 -14.92
C VAL A 28 40.00 -9.78 -14.18
N GLU A 29 40.63 -10.81 -13.58
CA GLU A 29 39.94 -11.82 -12.77
C GLU A 29 39.27 -11.23 -11.52
N LYS A 30 39.91 -10.26 -10.84
CA LYS A 30 39.29 -9.53 -9.72
C LYS A 30 38.07 -8.74 -10.17
N CYS A 31 38.13 -8.08 -11.32
CA CYS A 31 36.98 -7.34 -11.87
C CYS A 31 35.81 -8.28 -12.22
N ILE A 32 36.10 -9.45 -12.78
CA ILE A 32 35.08 -10.48 -13.06
C ILE A 32 34.40 -10.90 -11.76
N ASN A 33 35.15 -11.24 -10.72
CA ASN A 33 34.59 -11.65 -9.42
C ASN A 33 33.75 -10.55 -8.76
N GLU A 34 34.11 -9.28 -8.94
CA GLU A 34 33.33 -8.14 -8.41
C GLU A 34 31.99 -7.96 -9.14
N VAL A 35 32.01 -8.10 -10.47
CA VAL A 35 30.79 -8.03 -11.30
C VAL A 35 29.88 -9.23 -11.01
N GLU A 36 30.46 -10.41 -10.85
CA GLU A 36 29.74 -11.64 -10.48
C GLU A 36 29.06 -11.49 -9.10
N ALA A 37 29.78 -10.96 -8.10
CA ALA A 37 29.21 -10.70 -6.78
C ALA A 37 28.05 -9.70 -6.82
N ALA A 38 28.17 -8.64 -7.62
CA ALA A 38 27.10 -7.65 -7.79
C ALA A 38 25.89 -8.23 -8.52
N ALA A 39 26.09 -9.02 -9.58
CA ALA A 39 25.04 -9.66 -10.36
C ALA A 39 24.26 -10.70 -9.55
N ALA A 40 24.92 -11.37 -8.61
CA ALA A 40 24.28 -12.37 -7.74
C ALA A 40 23.49 -11.76 -6.58
N LEU A 41 23.64 -10.46 -6.27
CA LEU A 41 23.00 -9.80 -5.10
C LEU A 41 21.48 -10.02 -5.01
N PRO A 42 20.70 -9.89 -6.11
CA PRO A 42 19.25 -10.11 -6.05
C PRO A 42 18.89 -11.55 -5.68
N CYS A 43 19.68 -12.51 -6.14
CA CYS A 43 19.45 -13.94 -5.94
C CYS A 43 19.90 -14.40 -4.54
N ILE A 44 21.05 -13.90 -4.08
CA ILE A 44 21.60 -14.15 -2.75
C ILE A 44 20.56 -13.81 -1.67
N HIS A 45 19.83 -12.71 -1.84
CA HIS A 45 18.81 -12.29 -0.89
C HIS A 45 17.69 -13.32 -0.65
N ARG A 46 17.23 -14.03 -1.71
CA ARG A 46 16.16 -15.04 -1.63
C ARG A 46 16.54 -16.23 -0.74
N ILE A 47 17.82 -16.60 -0.74
CA ILE A 47 18.34 -17.74 0.02
C ILE A 47 18.78 -17.34 1.43
N TYR A 48 19.29 -16.11 1.61
CA TYR A 48 19.70 -15.65 2.95
C TYR A 48 18.53 -15.45 3.91
N ALA A 49 17.32 -15.20 3.42
CA ALA A 49 16.10 -15.24 4.24
C ALA A 49 15.77 -16.64 4.78
N SER A 50 16.35 -17.69 4.22
CA SER A 50 16.02 -19.10 4.51
C SER A 50 17.20 -19.92 5.08
N SER A 51 18.42 -19.37 5.14
CA SER A 51 19.61 -20.07 5.65
C SER A 51 20.19 -19.38 6.88
N ASN A 52 20.20 -20.08 8.02
CA ASN A 52 20.88 -19.67 9.27
C ASN A 52 22.40 -19.88 9.26
N VAL A 53 22.99 -20.18 8.10
CA VAL A 53 24.40 -20.54 7.98
C VAL A 53 25.05 -19.53 7.05
N VAL A 54 25.83 -18.60 7.63
CA VAL A 54 27.06 -17.94 7.10
C VAL A 54 27.30 -16.59 7.82
N ASP A 55 28.59 -16.24 7.99
CA ASP A 55 29.20 -15.03 8.58
C ASP A 55 28.28 -13.90 9.06
N SER A 56 28.38 -13.60 10.36
CA SER A 56 27.66 -12.50 11.03
C SER A 56 27.82 -11.15 10.32
N ASP A 57 29.00 -10.89 9.75
CA ASP A 57 29.29 -9.62 9.07
C ASP A 57 28.64 -9.54 7.68
N LEU A 58 28.53 -10.66 6.95
CA LEU A 58 27.87 -10.70 5.64
C LEU A 58 26.35 -10.64 5.80
N SER A 59 25.79 -11.35 6.78
CA SER A 59 24.36 -11.29 7.13
C SER A 59 23.94 -9.86 7.51
N LYS A 60 24.67 -9.19 8.42
CA LYS A 60 24.42 -7.79 8.78
C LYS A 60 24.51 -6.83 7.60
N ALA A 61 25.49 -7.02 6.71
CA ALA A 61 25.65 -6.19 5.52
C ALA A 61 24.48 -6.36 4.54
N LEU A 62 23.96 -7.60 4.40
CA LEU A 62 22.85 -7.92 3.52
C LEU A 62 21.50 -7.43 4.08
N GLU A 63 21.27 -7.56 5.39
CA GLU A 63 20.10 -6.99 6.07
C GLU A 63 20.06 -5.46 5.96
N ALA A 64 21.20 -4.80 6.17
CA ALA A 64 21.30 -3.35 5.99
C ALA A 64 21.04 -2.91 4.55
N HIS A 65 21.45 -3.72 3.57
CA HIS A 65 21.12 -3.48 2.16
C HIS A 65 19.63 -3.62 1.86
N GLN A 66 18.98 -4.64 2.44
CA GLN A 66 17.55 -4.87 2.27
C GLN A 66 16.71 -3.73 2.85
N LEU A 67 17.04 -3.25 4.05
CA LEU A 67 16.36 -2.10 4.65
C LEU A 67 16.47 -0.84 3.78
N LEU A 68 17.58 -0.65 3.07
CA LEU A 68 17.77 0.46 2.13
C LEU A 68 16.98 0.26 0.84
N LYS A 69 16.89 -0.98 0.33
CA LYS A 69 16.05 -1.34 -0.82
C LYS A 69 14.57 -1.07 -0.54
N GLU A 70 14.05 -1.52 0.59
CA GLU A 70 12.66 -1.27 0.99
C GLU A 70 12.35 0.23 1.16
N LYS A 71 13.32 1.00 1.67
CA LYS A 71 13.19 2.47 1.76
C LYS A 71 13.18 3.13 0.39
N LEU A 72 13.90 2.58 -0.59
CA LEU A 72 13.86 3.07 -1.97
C LEU A 72 12.52 2.77 -2.64
N GLU A 73 12.04 1.53 -2.54
CA GLU A 73 10.75 1.11 -3.09
C GLU A 73 9.59 1.95 -2.52
N LYS A 74 9.57 2.17 -1.19
CA LYS A 74 8.57 3.04 -0.55
C LYS A 74 8.65 4.49 -1.04
N ASN A 75 9.85 5.02 -1.24
CA ASN A 75 10.03 6.39 -1.74
C ASN A 75 9.57 6.53 -3.20
N ASP A 76 9.78 5.49 -4.02
CA ASP A 76 9.33 5.50 -5.41
C ASP A 76 7.80 5.32 -5.53
N SER A 77 7.17 4.51 -4.66
CA SER A 77 5.70 4.47 -4.54
C SER A 77 5.11 5.83 -4.14
N LEU A 78 5.73 6.51 -3.17
CA LEU A 78 5.30 7.85 -2.73
C LEU A 78 5.51 8.93 -3.79
N LYS A 79 6.53 8.80 -4.66
CA LYS A 79 6.72 9.69 -5.82
C LYS A 79 5.61 9.51 -6.86
N GLN A 80 5.09 8.30 -7.01
CA GLN A 80 4.03 7.99 -7.97
C GLN A 80 2.65 8.51 -7.51
N GLU A 81 2.39 8.53 -6.19
CA GLU A 81 1.14 9.06 -5.61
C GLU A 81 1.13 10.60 -5.44
N SER A 82 2.30 11.25 -5.32
CA SER A 82 2.40 12.69 -5.01
C SER A 82 2.76 13.59 -6.19
N ALA A 83 2.78 13.07 -7.41
CA ALA A 83 3.05 13.84 -8.63
C ALA A 83 1.94 14.86 -8.98
N GLU A 84 0.80 14.83 -8.29
CA GLU A 84 -0.36 15.69 -8.60
C GLU A 84 -0.50 16.92 -7.67
N LEU A 85 0.18 16.96 -6.51
CA LEU A 85 -0.06 17.98 -5.47
C LEU A 85 1.24 18.42 -4.75
N HIS A 86 1.73 19.62 -5.09
CA HIS A 86 2.51 20.57 -4.27
C HIS A 86 3.89 21.05 -4.79
N GLY A 87 4.16 22.34 -4.51
CA GLY A 87 5.17 23.18 -5.14
C GLY A 87 6.59 23.19 -4.56
N ALA A 88 7.39 24.10 -5.14
CA ALA A 88 8.86 24.12 -5.21
C ALA A 88 9.66 23.90 -3.91
N LYS A 89 9.15 24.26 -2.73
CA LYS A 89 9.90 24.12 -1.45
C LYS A 89 9.98 22.68 -0.93
N GLY A 90 9.01 21.82 -1.27
CA GLY A 90 9.04 20.40 -0.89
C GLY A 90 9.93 19.56 -1.81
N GLU A 91 10.19 20.03 -3.03
CA GLU A 91 10.92 19.30 -4.05
C GLU A 91 12.43 19.23 -3.76
N ASP A 92 13.01 20.30 -3.21
CA ASP A 92 14.43 20.36 -2.86
C ASP A 92 14.78 19.45 -1.67
N ALA A 93 13.90 19.39 -0.66
CA ALA A 93 14.04 18.47 0.47
C ALA A 93 13.91 17.00 0.03
N ARG A 94 13.05 16.71 -0.96
CA ARG A 94 12.91 15.36 -1.55
C ARG A 94 14.11 14.98 -2.41
N LYS A 95 14.62 15.91 -3.23
CA LYS A 95 15.84 15.70 -4.05
C LYS A 95 17.05 15.42 -3.18
N THR A 96 17.22 16.15 -2.08
CA THR A 96 18.32 15.93 -1.12
C THR A 96 18.18 14.58 -0.40
N HIS A 97 16.98 14.20 0.05
CA HIS A 97 16.73 12.88 0.65
C HIS A 97 16.97 11.73 -0.34
N SER A 98 16.53 11.87 -1.60
CA SER A 98 16.76 10.88 -2.66
C SER A 98 18.25 10.74 -2.98
N ALA A 99 18.99 11.85 -3.05
CA ALA A 99 20.43 11.83 -3.28
C ALA A 99 21.21 11.20 -2.10
N GLN A 100 20.72 11.38 -0.86
CA GLN A 100 21.31 10.73 0.31
C GLN A 100 21.07 9.22 0.29
N LEU A 101 19.84 8.80 0.00
CA LEU A 101 19.48 7.38 -0.12
C LEU A 101 20.30 6.67 -1.20
N GLU A 102 20.53 7.31 -2.35
CA GLU A 102 21.38 6.79 -3.42
C GLU A 102 22.83 6.58 -2.96
N LYS A 103 23.39 7.53 -2.20
CA LYS A 103 24.75 7.39 -1.62
C LYS A 103 24.81 6.24 -0.63
N ASP A 104 23.78 6.06 0.18
CA ASP A 104 23.71 5.01 1.19
C ASP A 104 23.60 3.62 0.55
N ILE A 105 22.82 3.49 -0.53
CA ILE A 105 22.75 2.25 -1.33
C ILE A 105 24.10 1.93 -1.95
N LYS A 106 24.77 2.91 -2.59
CA LYS A 106 26.11 2.71 -3.17
C LYS A 106 27.13 2.24 -2.13
N ARG A 107 27.08 2.82 -0.92
CA ARG A 107 27.93 2.41 0.21
C ARG A 107 27.59 0.98 0.65
N SER A 108 26.31 0.65 0.70
CA SER A 108 25.84 -0.68 1.08
C SER A 108 26.28 -1.76 0.09
N VAL A 109 26.11 -1.55 -1.23
CA VAL A 109 26.61 -2.47 -2.28
C VAL A 109 28.11 -2.68 -2.13
N ARG A 110 28.87 -1.60 -1.91
CA ARG A 110 30.32 -1.69 -1.70
C ARG A 110 30.67 -2.52 -0.45
N ASN A 111 29.91 -2.37 0.63
CA ASN A 111 30.12 -3.15 1.84
C ASN A 111 29.84 -4.64 1.60
N VAL A 112 28.78 -4.98 0.88
CA VAL A 112 28.46 -6.39 0.54
C VAL A 112 29.54 -6.99 -0.36
N ILE A 113 29.99 -6.27 -1.40
CA ILE A 113 31.10 -6.70 -2.26
C ILE A 113 32.38 -6.88 -1.42
N ARG A 114 32.65 -6.01 -0.44
CA ARG A 114 33.80 -6.15 0.46
C ARG A 114 33.72 -7.43 1.29
N CYS A 115 32.54 -7.81 1.77
CA CYS A 115 32.32 -9.06 2.49
C CYS A 115 32.52 -10.29 1.57
N PHE A 116 32.08 -10.23 0.32
CA PHE A 116 32.36 -11.30 -0.66
C PHE A 116 33.84 -11.41 -1.04
N ARG A 117 34.58 -10.29 -1.08
CA ARG A 117 36.05 -10.31 -1.27
C ARG A 117 36.78 -10.96 -0.10
N ALA A 118 36.28 -10.76 1.12
CA ALA A 118 36.85 -11.41 2.30
C ALA A 118 36.60 -12.92 2.30
N ASN A 119 35.48 -13.36 1.70
CA ASN A 119 35.05 -14.75 1.67
C ASN A 119 34.69 -15.23 0.24
N PRO A 120 35.69 -15.51 -0.62
CA PRO A 120 35.46 -15.95 -1.99
C PRO A 120 34.66 -17.27 -2.07
N ASN A 121 34.84 -18.15 -1.08
CA ASN A 121 34.11 -19.42 -1.00
C ASN A 121 32.62 -19.24 -0.68
N ALA A 122 32.22 -18.12 -0.07
CA ALA A 122 30.82 -17.85 0.21
C ALA A 122 30.03 -17.65 -1.09
N LEU A 123 30.59 -16.92 -2.05
CA LEU A 123 29.96 -16.71 -3.35
C LEU A 123 29.82 -18.01 -4.15
N VAL A 124 30.86 -18.86 -4.15
CA VAL A 124 30.84 -20.18 -4.80
C VAL A 124 29.82 -21.10 -4.12
N SER A 125 29.75 -21.10 -2.79
CA SER A 125 28.79 -21.90 -2.02
C SER A 125 27.35 -21.46 -2.26
N ILE A 126 27.10 -20.16 -2.35
CA ILE A 126 25.78 -19.63 -2.69
C ILE A 126 25.43 -20.02 -4.12
N LYS A 127 26.34 -19.89 -5.09
CA LYS A 127 26.12 -20.30 -6.48
C LYS A 127 25.78 -21.79 -6.61
N ALA A 128 26.43 -22.65 -5.82
CA ALA A 128 26.13 -24.09 -5.82
C ALA A 128 24.76 -24.42 -5.20
N ALA A 129 24.29 -23.62 -4.23
CA ALA A 129 22.96 -23.74 -3.64
C ALA A 129 21.85 -23.12 -4.51
N LEU A 130 22.24 -22.25 -5.44
CA LEU A 130 21.36 -21.39 -6.23
C LEU A 130 21.28 -21.96 -7.64
N ASP A 131 20.53 -23.06 -7.79
CA ASP A 131 20.06 -23.59 -9.07
C ASP A 131 18.97 -22.67 -9.66
N VAL A 132 19.28 -21.36 -9.73
CA VAL A 132 18.38 -20.29 -10.15
C VAL A 132 19.13 -19.38 -11.11
N GLU A 133 18.53 -19.17 -12.27
CA GLU A 133 19.05 -18.45 -13.42
C GLU A 133 19.43 -17.00 -13.06
N LEU A 134 20.72 -16.68 -13.16
CA LEU A 134 21.16 -15.30 -13.36
C LEU A 134 20.44 -14.77 -14.61
N GLY A 135 20.04 -13.49 -14.58
CA GLY A 135 19.44 -12.86 -15.76
C GLY A 135 20.31 -13.05 -17.00
N GLU A 136 19.66 -13.26 -18.15
CA GLU A 136 20.33 -13.60 -19.40
C GLU A 136 21.37 -12.53 -19.80
N SER A 137 21.07 -11.26 -19.51
CA SER A 137 21.97 -10.11 -19.69
C SER A 137 23.24 -10.21 -18.83
N GLU A 138 23.10 -10.52 -17.55
CA GLU A 138 24.18 -10.62 -16.58
C GLU A 138 25.08 -11.82 -16.88
N SER A 139 24.47 -12.96 -17.24
CA SER A 139 25.16 -14.17 -17.67
C SER A 139 25.99 -13.94 -18.93
N ASN A 140 25.42 -13.22 -19.91
CA ASN A 140 26.13 -12.87 -21.14
C ASN A 140 27.29 -11.90 -20.88
N LEU A 141 27.11 -10.90 -20.01
CA LEU A 141 28.19 -9.98 -19.63
C LEU A 141 29.36 -10.72 -18.97
N ILE A 142 29.08 -11.63 -18.04
CA ILE A 142 30.12 -12.43 -17.37
C ILE A 142 30.86 -13.32 -18.39
N LYS A 143 30.14 -14.01 -19.29
CA LYS A 143 30.75 -14.84 -20.34
C LYS A 143 31.64 -14.04 -21.29
N THR A 144 31.20 -12.85 -21.71
CA THR A 144 32.02 -12.00 -22.60
C THR A 144 33.29 -11.50 -21.93
N LEU A 145 33.23 -11.16 -20.64
CA LEU A 145 34.41 -10.79 -19.84
C LEU A 145 35.40 -11.96 -19.68
N GLN A 146 34.89 -13.18 -19.47
CA GLN A 146 35.72 -14.39 -19.41
C GLN A 146 36.39 -14.69 -20.76
N MET A 147 35.68 -14.53 -21.88
CA MET A 147 36.27 -14.65 -23.22
C MET A 147 37.36 -13.61 -23.46
N PHE A 148 37.14 -12.36 -23.04
CA PHE A 148 38.15 -11.30 -23.13
C PHE A 148 39.40 -11.61 -22.30
N HIS A 149 39.24 -12.15 -21.09
CA HIS A 149 40.35 -12.60 -20.25
C HIS A 149 41.20 -13.67 -20.95
N ASN A 150 40.55 -14.68 -21.55
CA ASN A 150 41.22 -15.75 -22.30
C ASN A 150 41.99 -15.20 -23.51
N HIS A 151 41.37 -14.30 -24.27
CA HIS A 151 42.01 -13.67 -25.43
C HIS A 151 43.23 -12.81 -25.04
N THR A 152 43.14 -12.12 -23.90
CA THR A 152 44.24 -11.31 -23.36
C THR A 152 45.44 -12.20 -22.99
N ILE A 153 45.19 -13.36 -22.38
CA ILE A 153 46.24 -14.34 -22.07
C ILE A 153 46.91 -14.85 -23.35
N GLU A 154 46.16 -15.18 -24.39
CA GLU A 154 46.71 -15.72 -25.65
C GLU A 154 47.58 -14.73 -26.42
N ARG A 155 47.22 -13.44 -26.42
CA ARG A 155 48.05 -12.40 -27.08
C ARG A 155 49.38 -12.18 -26.36
N LEU A 156 49.41 -12.34 -25.04
CA LEU A 156 50.62 -12.21 -24.24
C LEU A 156 51.59 -13.38 -24.44
N PHE A 157 51.18 -14.47 -25.11
CA PHE A 157 52.00 -15.65 -25.38
C PHE A 157 52.72 -15.68 -26.74
N ARG A 158 52.28 -14.94 -27.77
CA ARG A 158 52.77 -15.11 -29.16
C ARG A 158 54.01 -14.28 -29.54
N LEU A 159 54.54 -13.45 -28.66
CA LEU A 159 55.54 -12.43 -29.04
C LEU A 159 57.02 -12.89 -29.03
N ASP A 160 57.31 -14.18 -28.76
CA ASP A 160 58.65 -14.61 -28.29
C ASP A 160 59.52 -15.50 -29.25
N GLU A 161 59.19 -15.78 -30.53
CA GLU A 161 60.06 -16.65 -31.39
C GLU A 161 60.30 -16.22 -32.87
N GLU A 162 61.57 -16.22 -33.35
CA GLU A 162 61.98 -16.15 -34.80
C GLU A 162 63.42 -16.73 -35.09
N PRO A 163 63.70 -17.48 -36.21
CA PRO A 163 65.07 -17.93 -36.60
C PRO A 163 65.51 -17.76 -38.11
N GLN A 164 66.83 -17.91 -38.42
CA GLN A 164 67.49 -17.81 -39.78
C GLN A 164 68.41 -19.03 -40.15
N PRO A 165 68.66 -19.36 -41.45
CA PRO A 165 69.47 -20.52 -41.91
C PRO A 165 70.67 -20.20 -42.86
N SER A 166 71.54 -21.19 -43.17
CA SER A 166 72.68 -21.06 -44.13
C SER A 166 72.95 -22.33 -44.99
N SER A 167 73.50 -22.17 -46.20
CA SER A 167 73.78 -23.20 -47.24
C SER A 167 75.29 -23.51 -47.49
N PRO A 168 75.66 -24.54 -48.31
CA PRO A 168 77.04 -25.07 -48.45
C PRO A 168 77.68 -24.99 -49.87
N SER A 169 78.95 -25.41 -50.05
CA SER A 169 79.79 -25.29 -51.27
C SER A 169 80.43 -26.61 -51.77
N PHE A 170 80.74 -26.69 -53.08
CA PHE A 170 81.16 -27.87 -53.89
C PHE A 170 82.52 -27.67 -54.60
N ARG A 171 83.24 -28.77 -54.97
CA ARG A 171 84.23 -28.80 -56.09
C ARG A 171 84.65 -30.22 -56.52
N ASN A 172 84.58 -30.51 -57.84
CA ASN A 172 85.46 -31.40 -58.63
C ASN A 172 85.06 -31.29 -60.11
N VAL A 173 85.86 -30.60 -60.93
CA VAL A 173 85.37 -29.87 -62.12
C VAL A 173 85.67 -30.54 -63.46
N GLU A 174 86.68 -31.39 -63.64
CA GLU A 174 87.21 -31.59 -65.02
C GLU A 174 86.74 -32.88 -65.75
N ASN A 175 86.55 -34.00 -65.05
CA ASN A 175 85.86 -35.18 -65.60
C ASN A 175 84.33 -34.98 -65.66
N LEU A 176 83.84 -33.97 -64.94
CA LEU A 176 82.46 -33.51 -65.02
C LEU A 176 82.22 -32.93 -66.41
N ILE A 177 83.04 -31.98 -66.91
CA ILE A 177 82.78 -31.16 -68.12
C ILE A 177 82.33 -31.95 -69.37
N LEU A 178 82.89 -33.14 -69.64
CA LEU A 178 82.53 -33.90 -70.85
C LEU A 178 81.19 -34.66 -70.68
N HIS A 179 81.00 -35.30 -69.51
CA HIS A 179 79.72 -35.89 -69.12
C HIS A 179 78.67 -34.79 -68.89
N GLU A 180 79.07 -33.62 -68.39
CA GLU A 180 78.30 -32.39 -68.28
C GLU A 180 77.89 -31.93 -69.66
N LYS A 181 78.76 -31.90 -70.67
CA LYS A 181 78.39 -31.40 -71.99
C LYS A 181 77.32 -32.26 -72.66
N GLN A 182 77.42 -33.59 -72.57
CA GLN A 182 76.39 -34.51 -73.07
C GLN A 182 75.13 -34.55 -72.17
N SER A 183 75.30 -34.46 -70.85
CA SER A 183 74.17 -34.31 -69.91
C SER A 183 73.46 -32.97 -70.09
N LEU A 184 74.19 -31.90 -70.43
CA LEU A 184 73.69 -30.55 -70.66
C LEU A 184 72.92 -30.49 -71.97
N THR A 185 73.31 -31.20 -73.03
CA THR A 185 72.52 -31.26 -74.27
C THR A 185 71.22 -32.04 -74.04
N HIS A 186 71.28 -33.21 -73.40
CA HIS A 186 70.09 -33.99 -73.08
C HIS A 186 69.17 -33.27 -72.06
N LEU A 187 69.77 -32.56 -71.10
CA LEU A 187 69.04 -31.73 -70.13
C LEU A 187 68.44 -30.48 -70.80
N LYS A 188 69.10 -29.90 -71.81
CA LYS A 188 68.54 -28.80 -72.61
C LYS A 188 67.31 -29.26 -73.39
N GLU A 189 67.40 -30.38 -74.11
CA GLU A 189 66.27 -30.94 -74.86
C GLU A 189 65.10 -31.30 -73.93
N LYS A 190 65.40 -31.93 -72.78
CA LYS A 190 64.38 -32.23 -71.76
C LYS A 190 63.79 -30.98 -71.13
N ASN A 191 64.59 -29.94 -70.89
CA ASN A 191 64.11 -28.65 -70.39
C ASN A 191 63.24 -27.93 -71.41
N GLU A 192 63.57 -27.96 -72.69
CA GLU A 192 62.72 -27.42 -73.76
C GLU A 192 61.37 -28.15 -73.82
N TRP A 193 61.38 -29.48 -73.74
CA TRP A 193 60.14 -30.26 -73.69
C TRP A 193 59.30 -29.97 -72.43
N LEU A 194 59.93 -29.89 -71.26
CA LEU A 194 59.24 -29.51 -70.01
C LEU A 194 58.71 -28.08 -70.07
N THR A 195 59.44 -27.15 -70.68
CA THR A 195 59.00 -25.77 -70.86
C THR A 195 57.76 -25.69 -71.74
N LEU A 196 57.72 -26.48 -72.82
CA LEU A 196 56.54 -26.57 -73.68
C LEU A 196 55.34 -27.17 -72.93
N GLN A 197 55.53 -28.25 -72.18
CA GLN A 197 54.46 -28.86 -71.37
C GLN A 197 53.96 -27.92 -70.26
N ILE A 198 54.85 -27.21 -69.58
CA ILE A 198 54.47 -26.19 -68.58
C ILE A 198 53.66 -25.09 -69.26
N SER A 199 54.09 -24.59 -70.41
CA SER A 199 53.35 -23.54 -71.15
C SER A 199 51.96 -23.99 -71.58
N GLU A 200 51.78 -25.27 -71.88
CA GLU A 200 50.51 -25.88 -72.25
C GLU A 200 49.58 -26.03 -71.04
N ARG A 201 50.09 -26.56 -69.93
CA ARG A 201 49.34 -26.66 -68.67
C ARG A 201 48.98 -25.30 -68.08
N GLU A 202 49.87 -24.32 -68.18
CA GLU A 202 49.56 -22.94 -67.79
C GLU A 202 48.44 -22.34 -68.66
N ARG A 203 48.37 -22.71 -69.94
CA ARG A 203 47.28 -22.28 -70.82
C ARG A 203 45.95 -22.90 -70.41
N GLU A 204 45.96 -24.19 -70.05
CA GLU A 204 44.78 -24.89 -69.51
C GLU A 204 44.34 -24.29 -68.16
N ILE A 205 45.28 -24.02 -67.25
CA ILE A 205 44.97 -23.39 -65.95
C ILE A 205 44.34 -22.01 -66.18
N ARG A 206 44.93 -21.17 -67.03
CA ARG A 206 44.36 -19.85 -67.37
C ARG A 206 42.96 -19.97 -68.01
N HIS A 207 42.72 -21.01 -68.80
CA HIS A 207 41.40 -21.25 -69.38
C HIS A 207 40.38 -21.65 -68.32
N LEU A 208 40.71 -22.60 -67.44
CA LEU A 208 39.83 -23.04 -66.36
C LEU A 208 39.57 -21.95 -65.32
N GLU A 209 40.57 -21.14 -64.99
CA GLU A 209 40.40 -19.97 -64.11
C GLU A 209 39.44 -18.95 -64.72
N LYS A 210 39.53 -18.71 -66.03
CA LYS A 210 38.60 -17.84 -66.75
C LYS A 210 37.18 -18.43 -66.77
N ASP A 211 37.04 -19.72 -67.02
CA ASP A 211 35.74 -20.39 -67.03
C ASP A 211 35.09 -20.39 -65.63
N LEU A 212 35.86 -20.66 -64.58
CA LEU A 212 35.39 -20.57 -63.20
C LEU A 212 35.04 -19.13 -62.80
N GLY A 213 35.82 -18.15 -63.24
CA GLY A 213 35.54 -16.72 -63.07
C GLY A 213 34.20 -16.33 -63.69
N ASN A 214 33.98 -16.73 -64.95
CA ASN A 214 32.73 -16.49 -65.66
C ASN A 214 31.53 -17.17 -64.97
N ILE A 215 31.65 -18.44 -64.57
CA ILE A 215 30.58 -19.15 -63.85
C ILE A 215 30.24 -18.46 -62.52
N ARG A 216 31.26 -17.94 -61.82
CA ARG A 216 31.10 -17.23 -60.54
C ARG A 216 30.46 -15.86 -60.73
N GLU A 217 30.86 -15.10 -61.74
CA GLU A 217 30.25 -13.80 -62.06
C GLU A 217 28.81 -13.94 -62.57
N GLU A 218 28.50 -15.00 -63.32
CA GLU A 218 27.18 -15.18 -63.92
C GLU A 218 26.13 -15.75 -62.93
N ASN A 219 26.53 -16.62 -61.99
CA ASN A 219 25.58 -17.31 -61.11
C ASN A 219 25.46 -16.76 -59.69
N LEU A 220 26.50 -16.09 -59.15
CA LEU A 220 26.51 -15.62 -57.77
C LEU A 220 25.54 -14.43 -57.51
N PRO A 221 25.45 -13.41 -58.39
CA PRO A 221 24.53 -12.30 -58.20
C PRO A 221 23.07 -12.74 -58.32
N ALA A 222 22.76 -13.59 -59.30
CA ALA A 222 21.39 -14.03 -59.59
C ALA A 222 20.77 -14.90 -58.48
N LEU A 223 21.58 -15.70 -57.78
CA LEU A 223 21.13 -16.52 -56.63
C LEU A 223 20.96 -15.67 -55.37
N GLN A 224 21.91 -14.77 -55.07
CA GLN A 224 21.80 -13.86 -53.93
C GLN A 224 20.63 -12.89 -54.07
N ASP A 225 20.38 -12.34 -55.27
CA ASP A 225 19.28 -11.41 -55.52
C ASP A 225 17.90 -12.08 -55.39
N LYS A 226 17.76 -13.32 -55.89
CA LYS A 226 16.49 -14.08 -55.74
C LYS A 226 16.20 -14.40 -54.29
N GLN A 227 17.20 -14.83 -53.52
CA GLN A 227 17.04 -15.14 -52.10
C GLN A 227 16.77 -13.89 -51.26
N ALA A 228 17.46 -12.78 -51.56
CA ALA A 228 17.20 -11.48 -50.94
C ALA A 228 15.78 -10.97 -51.26
N GLN A 229 15.31 -11.09 -52.50
CA GLN A 229 13.94 -10.71 -52.87
C GLN A 229 12.88 -11.57 -52.16
N GLN A 230 13.09 -12.88 -52.02
CA GLN A 230 12.18 -13.74 -51.27
C GLN A 230 12.16 -13.37 -49.78
N ASN A 231 13.33 -13.17 -49.17
CA ASN A 231 13.42 -12.75 -47.77
C ASN A 231 12.78 -11.38 -47.53
N MET A 232 12.99 -10.42 -48.43
CA MET A 232 12.33 -9.10 -48.36
C MET A 232 10.81 -9.20 -48.45
N LYS A 233 10.27 -10.08 -49.30
CA LYS A 233 8.83 -10.33 -49.36
C LYS A 233 8.30 -10.95 -48.06
N ILE A 234 8.99 -11.94 -47.51
CA ILE A 234 8.60 -12.59 -46.24
C ILE A 234 8.68 -11.61 -45.06
N LEU A 235 9.72 -10.78 -45.00
CA LEU A 235 9.86 -9.75 -43.96
C LEU A 235 8.81 -8.65 -44.12
N SER A 236 8.52 -8.23 -45.36
CA SER A 236 7.46 -7.26 -45.64
C SER A 236 6.07 -7.75 -45.25
N THR A 237 5.74 -9.01 -45.54
CA THR A 237 4.44 -9.58 -45.13
C THR A 237 4.34 -9.68 -43.61
N LYS A 238 5.39 -10.18 -42.93
CA LYS A 238 5.48 -10.22 -41.46
C LYS A 238 5.39 -8.83 -40.83
N LEU A 239 6.06 -7.84 -41.41
CA LEU A 239 5.98 -6.47 -40.92
C LEU A 239 4.56 -5.92 -41.07
N SER A 240 3.88 -6.19 -42.20
CA SER A 240 2.49 -5.79 -42.38
C SER A 240 1.51 -6.51 -41.44
N SER A 241 1.78 -7.78 -41.09
CA SER A 241 0.93 -8.52 -40.14
C SER A 241 1.13 -8.02 -38.71
N LEU A 242 2.38 -7.78 -38.29
CA LEU A 242 2.69 -7.20 -36.98
C LEU A 242 2.16 -5.77 -36.86
N GLN A 243 2.24 -4.97 -37.92
CA GLN A 243 1.65 -3.63 -37.92
C GLN A 243 0.14 -3.67 -37.72
N LYS A 244 -0.57 -4.59 -38.39
CA LYS A 244 -2.01 -4.77 -38.21
C LYS A 244 -2.36 -5.21 -36.80
N GLU A 245 -1.59 -6.12 -36.22
CA GLU A 245 -1.77 -6.57 -34.83
C GLU A 245 -1.53 -5.42 -33.84
N ALA A 246 -0.50 -4.60 -34.07
CA ALA A 246 -0.24 -3.41 -33.26
C ALA A 246 -1.38 -2.39 -33.36
N ASP A 247 -1.92 -2.17 -34.56
CA ASP A 247 -3.06 -1.27 -34.79
C ASP A 247 -4.33 -1.83 -34.13
N GLU A 248 -4.57 -3.15 -34.22
CA GLU A 248 -5.70 -3.82 -33.58
C GLU A 248 -5.63 -3.75 -32.05
N LEU A 249 -4.47 -4.04 -31.46
CA LEU A 249 -4.24 -3.91 -30.02
C LEU A 249 -4.38 -2.46 -29.56
N SER A 250 -3.94 -1.50 -30.37
CA SER A 250 -4.13 -0.07 -30.09
C SER A 250 -5.61 0.32 -30.08
N LEU A 251 -6.41 -0.22 -31.00
CA LEU A 251 -7.87 -0.01 -31.02
C LEU A 251 -8.55 -0.65 -29.81
N GLN A 252 -8.18 -1.89 -29.45
CA GLN A 252 -8.71 -2.57 -28.27
C GLN A 252 -8.38 -1.81 -26.99
N LEU A 253 -7.13 -1.34 -26.84
CA LEU A 253 -6.71 -0.52 -25.71
C LEU A 253 -7.51 0.77 -25.63
N ASN A 254 -7.69 1.48 -26.75
CA ASN A 254 -8.49 2.70 -26.79
C ASN A 254 -9.96 2.46 -26.41
N SER A 255 -10.54 1.34 -26.87
CA SER A 255 -11.89 0.93 -26.50
C SER A 255 -12.02 0.69 -24.99
N LEU A 256 -11.11 -0.11 -24.41
CA LEU A 256 -11.10 -0.40 -22.99
C LEU A 256 -10.85 0.85 -22.14
N MET A 257 -9.98 1.77 -22.58
CA MET A 257 -9.78 3.05 -21.91
C MET A 257 -11.05 3.91 -21.90
N LEU A 258 -11.81 3.92 -22.99
CA LEU A 258 -13.06 4.67 -23.07
C LEU A 258 -14.13 4.07 -22.14
N GLU A 259 -14.26 2.74 -22.15
CA GLU A 259 -15.18 2.02 -21.27
C GLU A 259 -14.84 2.26 -19.79
N ASN A 260 -13.56 2.18 -19.43
CA ASN A 260 -13.09 2.44 -18.07
C ASN A 260 -13.40 3.88 -17.64
N LYS A 261 -13.12 4.87 -18.51
CA LYS A 261 -13.47 6.28 -18.26
C LYS A 261 -14.98 6.50 -18.10
N GLN A 262 -15.81 5.70 -18.76
CA GLN A 262 -17.26 5.78 -18.62
C GLN A 262 -17.72 5.14 -17.31
N ALA A 263 -17.17 3.96 -16.95
CA ALA A 263 -17.44 3.30 -15.68
C ALA A 263 -17.02 4.18 -14.50
N GLU A 264 -15.85 4.81 -14.57
CA GLU A 264 -15.35 5.74 -13.56
C GLU A 264 -16.28 6.94 -13.39
N ARG A 265 -16.77 7.55 -14.49
CA ARG A 265 -17.74 8.65 -14.41
C ARG A 265 -19.03 8.23 -13.70
N VAL A 266 -19.55 7.05 -14.00
CA VAL A 266 -20.74 6.51 -13.32
C VAL A 266 -20.48 6.30 -11.83
N LEU A 267 -19.30 5.81 -11.46
CA LEU A 267 -18.91 5.66 -10.05
C LEU A 267 -18.77 7.02 -9.34
N GLN A 268 -18.15 8.00 -9.99
CA GLN A 268 -18.03 9.36 -9.45
C GLN A 268 -19.40 10.02 -9.27
N GLU A 269 -20.34 9.84 -10.19
CA GLU A 269 -21.72 10.33 -10.05
C GLU A 269 -22.44 9.65 -8.88
N LYS A 270 -22.33 8.33 -8.75
CA LYS A 270 -22.90 7.59 -7.61
C LYS A 270 -22.29 8.04 -6.28
N ASN A 271 -20.98 8.25 -6.23
CA ASN A 271 -20.31 8.75 -5.04
C ASN A 271 -20.82 10.14 -4.66
N LYS A 272 -20.93 11.06 -5.60
CA LYS A 272 -21.50 12.39 -5.36
C LYS A 272 -22.94 12.32 -4.85
N MET A 273 -23.77 11.44 -5.41
CA MET A 273 -25.14 11.23 -4.93
C MET A 273 -25.18 10.70 -3.49
N LEU A 274 -24.32 9.74 -3.17
CA LEU A 274 -24.20 9.21 -1.80
C LEU A 274 -23.66 10.26 -0.82
N GLU A 275 -22.68 11.06 -1.23
CA GLU A 275 -22.15 12.18 -0.43
C GLU A 275 -23.26 13.19 -0.12
N THR A 276 -24.10 13.55 -1.10
CA THR A 276 -25.24 14.44 -0.86
C THR A 276 -26.30 13.82 0.04
N GLU A 277 -26.53 12.50 -0.05
CA GLU A 277 -27.48 11.81 0.84
C GLU A 277 -26.96 11.77 2.28
N ILE A 278 -25.66 11.53 2.46
CA ILE A 278 -25.00 11.57 3.77
C ILE A 278 -25.10 12.99 4.36
N GLU A 279 -24.83 14.03 3.56
CA GLU A 279 -24.94 15.42 4.00
C GLU A 279 -26.38 15.77 4.40
N ASN A 280 -27.38 15.35 3.62
CA ASN A 280 -28.79 15.53 3.97
C ASN A 280 -29.14 14.80 5.28
N LEU A 281 -28.63 13.58 5.49
CA LEU A 281 -28.87 12.81 6.70
C LEU A 281 -28.24 13.50 7.92
N ILE A 282 -27.04 14.05 7.78
CA ILE A 282 -26.37 14.82 8.84
C ILE A 282 -27.19 16.06 9.18
N GLN A 283 -27.59 16.86 8.18
CA GLN A 283 -28.38 18.06 8.41
C GLN A 283 -29.73 17.78 9.07
N THR A 284 -30.41 16.71 8.67
CA THR A 284 -31.68 16.31 9.31
C THR A 284 -31.48 15.82 10.74
N PHE A 285 -30.40 15.09 11.02
CA PHE A 285 -30.07 14.66 12.37
C PHE A 285 -29.72 15.86 13.26
N ASP A 286 -28.85 16.76 12.81
CA ASP A 286 -28.44 17.95 13.55
C ASP A 286 -29.65 18.84 13.85
N GLY A 287 -30.54 19.06 12.86
CA GLY A 287 -31.78 19.80 13.08
C GLY A 287 -32.73 19.15 14.09
N GLN A 288 -32.84 17.82 14.09
CA GLN A 288 -33.63 17.09 15.10
C GLN A 288 -33.01 17.21 16.50
N MET A 289 -31.68 17.15 16.58
CA MET A 289 -30.95 17.32 17.85
C MET A 289 -31.17 18.72 18.42
N GLU A 290 -31.06 19.76 17.60
CA GLU A 290 -31.36 21.15 18.00
C GLU A 290 -32.81 21.31 18.47
N GLU A 291 -33.78 20.71 17.77
CA GLU A 291 -35.19 20.77 18.17
C GLU A 291 -35.43 20.07 19.52
N ILE A 292 -34.77 18.93 19.76
CA ILE A 292 -34.85 18.20 21.02
C ILE A 292 -34.21 19.01 22.15
N GLU A 293 -33.03 19.60 21.92
CA GLU A 293 -32.34 20.44 22.90
C GLU A 293 -33.18 21.66 23.28
N ALA A 294 -33.75 22.37 22.31
CA ALA A 294 -34.63 23.50 22.56
C ALA A 294 -35.89 23.12 23.36
N LYS A 295 -36.46 21.92 23.10
CA LYS A 295 -37.59 21.38 23.88
C LYS A 295 -37.19 21.03 25.31
N LEU A 296 -36.01 20.45 25.51
CA LEU A 296 -35.49 20.16 26.84
C LEU A 296 -35.27 21.44 27.64
N GLU A 297 -34.60 22.44 27.06
CA GLU A 297 -34.38 23.74 27.72
C GLU A 297 -35.69 24.48 28.03
N LEU A 298 -36.71 24.34 27.19
CA LEU A 298 -38.03 24.89 27.48
C LEU A 298 -38.67 24.18 28.68
N ASN A 299 -38.67 22.85 28.67
CA ASN A 299 -39.25 22.04 29.74
C ASN A 299 -38.51 22.24 31.08
N GLU A 300 -37.18 22.37 31.06
CA GLU A 300 -36.39 22.69 32.26
C GLU A 300 -36.81 24.05 32.85
N ARG A 301 -36.96 25.08 32.01
CA ARG A 301 -37.45 26.39 32.47
C ARG A 301 -38.87 26.36 33.01
N GLU A 302 -39.75 25.53 32.44
CA GLU A 302 -41.11 25.34 32.96
C GLU A 302 -41.08 24.62 34.30
N TYR A 303 -40.29 23.55 34.41
CA TYR A 303 -40.09 22.81 35.65
C TYR A 303 -39.53 23.69 36.78
N GLU A 304 -38.56 24.54 36.49
CA GLU A 304 -38.01 25.50 37.46
C GLU A 304 -39.09 26.47 37.97
N LYS A 305 -39.94 27.01 37.08
CA LYS A 305 -41.07 27.87 37.46
C LYS A 305 -42.08 27.14 38.33
N GLU A 306 -42.45 25.91 37.94
CA GLU A 306 -43.35 25.08 38.74
C GLU A 306 -42.77 24.79 40.12
N GLN A 307 -41.47 24.49 40.21
CA GLN A 307 -40.80 24.32 41.50
C GLN A 307 -40.86 25.58 42.37
N GLU A 308 -40.66 26.77 41.78
CA GLU A 308 -40.79 28.03 42.51
C GLU A 308 -42.23 28.28 43.00
N GLU A 309 -43.23 27.96 42.18
CA GLU A 309 -44.64 28.05 42.56
C GLU A 309 -44.99 27.08 43.69
N VAL A 310 -44.51 25.85 43.62
CA VAL A 310 -44.67 24.85 44.70
C VAL A 310 -44.05 25.37 45.99
N LYS A 311 -42.81 25.87 45.96
CA LYS A 311 -42.16 26.46 47.15
C LYS A 311 -42.98 27.60 47.76
N LYS A 312 -43.48 28.52 46.91
CA LYS A 312 -44.34 29.63 47.37
C LYS A 312 -45.62 29.12 48.03
N LEU A 313 -46.27 28.10 47.46
CA LEU A 313 -47.48 27.51 48.04
C LEU A 313 -47.18 26.79 49.36
N GLU A 314 -46.12 25.99 49.40
CA GLU A 314 -45.64 25.30 50.61
C GLU A 314 -45.36 26.26 51.76
N GLU A 315 -44.83 27.46 51.49
CA GLU A 315 -44.64 28.51 52.49
C GLU A 315 -45.97 29.09 53.01
N LEU A 316 -46.99 29.18 52.16
CA LEU A 316 -48.32 29.72 52.51
C LEU A 316 -49.21 28.71 53.25
N PHE A 317 -49.06 27.41 52.97
CA PHE A 317 -49.87 26.34 53.56
C PHE A 317 -49.93 26.36 55.09
N PRO A 318 -48.81 26.49 55.84
CA PRO A 318 -48.83 26.53 57.30
C PRO A 318 -49.57 27.73 57.89
N ALA A 319 -49.59 28.86 57.19
CA ALA A 319 -50.37 30.03 57.62
C ALA A 319 -51.86 29.78 57.46
N LEU A 320 -52.26 29.26 56.29
CA LEU A 320 -53.65 28.92 56.00
C LEU A 320 -54.18 27.82 56.93
N GLU A 321 -53.38 26.77 57.17
CA GLU A 321 -53.73 25.67 58.08
C GLU A 321 -53.97 26.17 59.50
N ARG A 322 -53.10 27.07 60.01
CA ARG A 322 -53.30 27.72 61.32
C ARG A 322 -54.63 28.46 61.38
N ASP A 323 -55.01 29.19 60.34
CA ASP A 323 -56.25 29.97 60.32
C ASP A 323 -57.49 29.07 60.16
N CYS A 324 -57.43 28.02 59.35
CA CYS A 324 -58.45 26.97 59.28
C CYS A 324 -58.69 26.34 60.65
N ASN A 325 -57.63 25.94 61.36
CA ASN A 325 -57.71 25.35 62.69
C ASN A 325 -58.35 26.31 63.69
N LYS A 326 -57.99 27.61 63.67
CA LYS A 326 -58.64 28.63 64.51
C LYS A 326 -60.13 28.78 64.20
N ILE A 327 -60.53 28.77 62.94
CA ILE A 327 -61.94 28.88 62.54
C ILE A 327 -62.72 27.64 63.01
N GLN A 328 -62.17 26.45 62.81
CA GLN A 328 -62.77 25.20 63.29
C GLN A 328 -62.94 25.21 64.82
N GLU A 329 -61.91 25.63 65.56
CA GLU A 329 -61.97 25.73 67.02
C GLU A 329 -63.03 26.74 67.48
N LYS A 330 -63.10 27.93 66.85
CA LYS A 330 -64.14 28.92 67.14
C LYS A 330 -65.55 28.36 66.89
N ARG A 331 -65.74 27.61 65.80
CA ARG A 331 -67.03 26.94 65.50
C ARG A 331 -67.37 25.90 66.57
N ARG A 332 -66.41 25.09 67.01
CA ARG A 332 -66.59 24.11 68.09
C ARG A 332 -67.02 24.78 69.39
N LEU A 333 -66.30 25.83 69.82
CA LEU A 333 -66.62 26.57 71.05
C LEU A 333 -67.98 27.27 70.98
N ALA A 334 -68.35 27.83 69.82
CA ALA A 334 -69.65 28.46 69.62
C ALA A 334 -70.79 27.43 69.75
N GLU A 335 -70.63 26.25 69.15
CA GLU A 335 -71.63 25.18 69.26
C GLU A 335 -71.75 24.66 70.69
N GLU A 336 -70.63 24.43 71.38
CA GLU A 336 -70.65 24.07 72.80
C GLU A 336 -71.33 25.13 73.67
N LYS A 337 -71.15 26.42 73.34
CA LYS A 337 -71.83 27.51 74.04
C LYS A 337 -73.33 27.49 73.76
N ARG A 338 -73.75 27.29 72.50
CA ARG A 338 -75.17 27.14 72.13
C ARG A 338 -75.82 25.98 72.87
N ILE A 339 -75.16 24.81 72.94
CA ILE A 339 -75.65 23.64 73.67
C ILE A 339 -75.76 23.92 75.18
N ARG A 340 -74.81 24.68 75.76
CA ARG A 340 -74.90 25.09 77.17
C ARG A 340 -76.06 26.04 77.42
N GLU A 341 -76.24 27.04 76.56
CA GLU A 341 -77.33 28.02 76.65
C GLU A 341 -78.70 27.37 76.46
N THR A 342 -78.85 26.41 75.54
CA THR A 342 -80.12 25.66 75.37
C THR A 342 -80.42 24.80 76.59
N ARG A 343 -79.43 24.09 77.15
CA ARG A 343 -79.60 23.33 78.39
C ARG A 343 -79.99 24.23 79.57
N GLU A 344 -79.34 25.39 79.71
CA GLU A 344 -79.67 26.35 80.75
C GLU A 344 -81.08 26.93 80.57
N LEU A 345 -81.46 27.27 79.34
CA LEU A 345 -82.81 27.75 79.01
C LEU A 345 -83.86 26.68 79.27
N GLU A 346 -83.60 25.42 78.92
CA GLU A 346 -84.47 24.28 79.23
C GLU A 346 -84.68 24.12 80.73
N LEU A 347 -83.60 24.23 81.53
CA LEU A 347 -83.67 24.18 83.00
C LEU A 347 -84.50 25.34 83.56
N LYS A 348 -84.23 26.58 83.11
CA LYS A 348 -85.00 27.78 83.50
C LYS A 348 -86.48 27.64 83.12
N THR A 349 -86.77 27.11 81.93
CA THR A 349 -88.13 26.88 81.44
C THR A 349 -88.85 25.83 82.29
N LYS A 350 -88.19 24.70 82.60
CA LYS A 350 -88.71 23.67 83.51
C LYS A 350 -89.03 24.25 84.89
N ALA A 351 -88.12 25.05 85.47
CA ALA A 351 -88.35 25.71 86.75
C ALA A 351 -89.53 26.70 86.70
N ALA A 352 -89.62 27.53 85.65
CA ALA A 352 -90.72 28.47 85.45
C ALA A 352 -92.07 27.74 85.33
N ILE A 353 -92.14 26.62 84.59
CA ILE A 353 -93.36 25.80 84.48
C ILE A 353 -93.83 25.33 85.86
N VAL A 354 -92.91 24.85 86.72
CA VAL A 354 -93.24 24.39 88.08
C VAL A 354 -93.79 25.55 88.93
N ILE A 355 -93.12 26.70 88.93
CA ILE A 355 -93.56 27.90 89.68
C ILE A 355 -94.93 28.35 89.19
N GLN A 356 -95.12 28.44 87.88
CA GLN A 356 -96.39 28.85 87.29
C GLN A 356 -97.51 27.84 87.60
N ALA A 357 -97.25 26.54 87.53
CA ALA A 357 -98.22 25.50 87.88
C ALA A 357 -98.62 25.60 89.37
N TRP A 358 -97.63 25.81 90.25
CA TRP A 358 -97.88 26.02 91.68
C TRP A 358 -98.74 27.27 91.92
N TRP A 359 -98.42 28.40 91.28
CA TRP A 359 -99.17 29.65 91.41
C TRP A 359 -100.60 29.53 90.84
N ARG A 360 -100.76 28.94 89.65
CA ARG A 360 -102.10 28.67 89.07
C ARG A 360 -102.91 27.79 90.01
N GLY A 361 -102.32 26.73 90.56
CA GLY A 361 -102.94 25.88 91.57
C GLY A 361 -103.30 26.63 92.86
N TYR A 362 -102.41 27.47 93.38
CA TYR A 362 -102.66 28.32 94.56
C TYR A 362 -103.81 29.30 94.30
N SER A 363 -103.81 29.97 93.14
CA SER A 363 -104.83 30.95 92.75
C SER A 363 -106.21 30.29 92.61
N ILE A 364 -106.29 29.10 91.99
CA ILE A 364 -107.53 28.31 91.94
C ILE A 364 -107.99 27.91 93.34
N ARG A 365 -107.10 27.41 94.20
CA ARG A 365 -107.44 27.07 95.60
C ARG A 365 -107.90 28.29 96.39
N LYS A 366 -107.29 29.46 96.19
CA LYS A 366 -107.68 30.73 96.82
C LYS A 366 -109.05 31.22 96.34
N THR A 367 -109.35 31.12 95.04
CA THR A 367 -110.67 31.48 94.50
C THR A 367 -111.77 30.50 94.95
N LEU A 368 -111.48 29.20 95.03
CA LEU A 368 -112.38 28.19 95.64
C LEU A 368 -112.64 28.49 97.12
N LYS A 369 -111.60 28.83 97.90
CA LYS A 369 -111.74 29.22 99.31
C LYS A 369 -112.60 30.49 99.49
N ASN A 370 -112.52 31.44 98.56
CA ASN A 370 -113.36 32.65 98.54
C ASN A 370 -114.80 32.36 98.05
N LYS A 371 -115.01 31.42 97.13
CA LYS A 371 -116.34 30.95 96.72
C LYS A 371 -117.04 30.12 97.81
N GLY A 372 -116.29 29.32 98.59
CA GLY A 372 -116.80 28.57 99.75
C GLY A 372 -117.26 29.45 100.91
N LYS A 373 -116.85 30.73 100.98
CA LYS A 373 -117.30 31.69 101.99
C LYS A 373 -118.55 32.49 101.60
N LYS A 374 -119.07 32.38 100.37
CA LYS A 374 -120.31 33.04 99.92
C LYS A 374 -121.42 32.02 99.64
N LYS A 375 -121.93 31.37 100.69
CA LYS A 375 -123.30 30.81 100.72
C LYS A 375 -123.79 30.58 102.16
N LYS A 376 -124.27 31.65 102.79
CA LYS A 376 -125.30 31.60 103.85
C LYS A 376 -126.03 32.95 103.95
N GLY A 377 -127.32 32.95 103.59
CA GLY A 377 -128.31 34.04 103.76
C GLY A 377 -128.28 35.16 102.70
N LYS A 378 -129.39 35.77 102.23
CA LYS A 378 -130.79 35.74 102.68
C LYS A 378 -131.70 36.42 101.62
N LYS A 379 -132.79 35.73 101.25
CA LYS A 379 -134.18 36.16 100.92
C LYS A 379 -134.48 37.65 100.61
N GLY A 380 -135.16 37.93 99.48
CA GLY A 380 -135.94 39.16 99.21
C GLY A 380 -136.04 39.50 97.71
N LYS A 381 -137.08 39.06 96.99
CA LYS A 381 -138.40 39.70 96.79
C LYS A 381 -138.39 40.83 95.73
N GLY A 382 -138.87 40.50 94.52
CA GLY A 382 -139.88 41.31 93.85
C GLY A 382 -139.56 41.97 92.49
N LYS A 383 -140.54 41.78 91.58
CA LYS A 383 -140.92 42.56 90.38
C LYS A 383 -140.15 42.29 89.09
N ARG A 384 -140.74 41.53 88.16
CA ARG A 384 -141.77 41.87 87.11
C ARG A 384 -141.06 42.47 85.88
N LYS A 385 -140.94 41.69 84.79
CA LYS A 385 -141.84 41.65 83.62
C LYS A 385 -141.99 43.02 82.94
N LYS A 386 -141.42 43.16 81.74
CA LYS A 386 -142.19 43.20 80.49
C LYS A 386 -141.36 42.60 79.38
#